data_AF-A0A0C2FJ59-F1
#
_entry.id   AF-A0A0C2FJ59-F1
#
_cell.length_a   1.000
_cell.length_b   1.000
_cell.length_c   1.000
_cell.angle_alpha   90.00
_cell.angle_beta   90.00
_cell.angle_gamma   90.00
#
_symmetry.space_group_name_H-M   'P 1'
#
loop_
_entity.id
_entity.type
_entity.pdbx_description
1 polymer ?
#
loop_
_entity_poly.entity_id
_entity_poly.type
_entity_poly.pdbx_seq_one_letter_code
_entity_poly.pdbx_strand_id
1 'polypeptide(L)'
;MRSIVEKVCDGFKAKLMKNCPKTFKERQSARTDVRARLSDLNTVLGQTKEHRFRVLQAAANNHNNWLRQVRMQKTVYHHLNLFTFDGIGRFFVAECWVPVVHLDDVRAALERGAELSGSTVQPVLNVLETPEEPPTYNRTNKFTAVFQGIVDSYGIASYRELNPG
;
A
#
# COMPACT_ATOMS: atom_id res chain seq x y z
N MET A 1 -41.44 -15.40 -43.27
CA MET A 1 -41.19 -13.95 -43.24
C MET A 1 -40.79 -13.42 -41.87
N ARG A 2 -41.57 -13.61 -40.78
CA ARG A 2 -41.21 -13.09 -39.44
C ARG A 2 -39.80 -13.51 -38.95
N SER A 3 -39.42 -14.77 -39.10
CA SER A 3 -38.08 -15.23 -38.66
C SER A 3 -36.92 -14.64 -39.47
N ILE A 4 -37.15 -14.25 -40.72
CA ILE A 4 -36.15 -13.59 -41.56
C ILE A 4 -35.95 -12.16 -41.05
N VAL A 5 -37.04 -11.46 -40.74
CA VAL A 5 -37.00 -10.10 -40.18
C VAL A 5 -36.35 -10.08 -38.80
N GLU A 6 -36.65 -11.04 -37.93
CA GLU A 6 -35.99 -11.19 -36.62
C GLU A 6 -34.48 -11.40 -36.77
N LYS A 7 -34.05 -12.27 -37.70
CA LYS A 7 -32.62 -12.50 -37.98
C LYS A 7 -31.91 -11.26 -38.52
N VAL A 8 -32.58 -10.47 -39.36
CA VAL A 8 -32.03 -9.20 -39.85
C VAL A 8 -31.91 -8.20 -38.70
N CYS A 9 -32.93 -8.04 -37.87
CA CYS A 9 -32.89 -7.16 -36.71
C CYS A 9 -31.80 -7.56 -35.70
N ASP A 10 -31.66 -8.85 -35.40
CA ASP A 10 -30.60 -9.37 -34.54
C ASP A 10 -29.21 -9.13 -35.18
N GLY A 11 -29.09 -9.30 -36.50
CA GLY A 11 -27.86 -9.00 -37.25
C GLY A 11 -27.43 -7.52 -37.16
N PHE A 12 -28.39 -6.60 -37.05
CA PHE A 12 -28.15 -5.18 -36.81
C PHE A 12 -28.14 -4.80 -35.31
N LYS A 13 -28.15 -5.78 -34.40
CA LYS A 13 -28.20 -5.58 -32.93
C LYS A 13 -29.43 -4.80 -32.44
N ALA A 14 -30.52 -4.82 -33.21
CA ALA A 14 -31.79 -4.21 -32.80
C ALA A 14 -32.50 -5.12 -31.77
N LYS A 15 -32.83 -4.56 -30.60
CA LYS A 15 -33.52 -5.31 -29.54
C LYS A 15 -35.02 -5.36 -29.76
N LEU A 16 -35.52 -6.45 -30.33
CA LEU A 16 -36.94 -6.69 -30.53
C LEU A 16 -37.63 -7.13 -29.23
N MET A 17 -38.68 -6.40 -28.81
CA MET A 17 -39.53 -6.77 -27.68
C MET A 17 -40.60 -7.76 -28.15
N LYS A 18 -40.39 -9.06 -27.89
CA LYS A 18 -41.24 -10.14 -28.42
C LYS A 18 -42.69 -10.14 -27.88
N ASN A 19 -42.93 -9.55 -26.70
CA ASN A 19 -44.23 -9.58 -26.01
C ASN A 19 -44.91 -8.20 -25.96
N CYS A 20 -45.07 -7.53 -27.11
CA CYS A 20 -45.86 -6.30 -27.19
C CYS A 20 -47.37 -6.60 -27.15
N PRO A 21 -48.13 -6.05 -26.19
CA PRO A 21 -49.58 -6.27 -26.14
C PRO A 21 -50.28 -5.70 -27.36
N LYS A 22 -51.32 -6.39 -27.85
CA LYS A 22 -52.00 -6.05 -29.11
C LYS A 22 -53.14 -5.06 -28.89
N THR A 23 -53.80 -5.10 -27.74
CA THR A 23 -54.93 -4.22 -27.42
C THR A 23 -54.47 -2.94 -26.70
N PHE A 24 -55.26 -1.87 -26.82
CA PHE A 24 -54.98 -0.60 -26.13
C PHE A 24 -54.94 -0.75 -24.60
N LYS A 25 -55.90 -1.48 -24.02
CA LYS A 25 -55.99 -1.71 -22.57
C LYS A 25 -54.78 -2.47 -22.02
N GLU A 26 -54.36 -3.56 -22.67
CA GLU A 26 -53.19 -4.33 -22.23
C GLU A 26 -51.89 -3.52 -22.37
N ARG A 27 -51.74 -2.71 -23.43
CA ARG A 27 -50.59 -1.81 -23.59
C ARG A 27 -50.52 -0.77 -22.48
N GLN A 28 -51.68 -0.21 -22.09
CA GLN A 28 -51.75 0.75 -20.99
C GLN A 28 -51.35 0.10 -19.66
N SER A 29 -51.84 -1.11 -19.38
CA SER A 29 -51.48 -1.86 -18.18
C SER A 29 -49.98 -2.19 -18.13
N ALA A 30 -49.43 -2.76 -19.22
CA ALA A 30 -48.00 -3.07 -19.33
C ALA A 30 -47.12 -1.82 -19.17
N ARG A 31 -47.54 -0.67 -19.71
CA ARG A 31 -46.83 0.60 -19.53
C ARG A 31 -46.78 1.03 -18.07
N THR A 32 -47.88 0.88 -17.34
CA THR A 32 -47.93 1.23 -15.90
C THR A 32 -47.04 0.30 -15.08
N ASP A 33 -47.08 -1.02 -15.33
CA ASP A 33 -46.24 -2.01 -14.65
C ASP A 33 -44.74 -1.76 -14.91
N VAL A 34 -44.35 -1.56 -16.17
CA VAL A 34 -42.96 -1.22 -16.52
C VAL A 34 -42.51 0.08 -15.84
N ARG A 35 -43.40 1.08 -15.73
CA ARG A 35 -43.07 2.36 -15.06
C ARG A 35 -42.89 2.19 -13.55
N ALA A 36 -43.70 1.36 -12.91
CA ALA A 36 -43.56 1.01 -11.50
C ALA A 36 -42.20 0.30 -11.26
N ARG A 37 -41.91 -0.75 -12.03
CA ARG A 37 -40.63 -1.47 -11.93
C ARG A 37 -39.42 -0.58 -12.20
N LEU A 38 -39.53 0.36 -13.15
CA LEU A 38 -38.48 1.33 -13.43
C LEU A 38 -38.25 2.27 -12.23
N SER A 39 -39.31 2.70 -11.55
CA SER A 39 -39.23 3.51 -10.34
C SER A 39 -38.53 2.75 -9.20
N ASP A 40 -38.87 1.48 -9.02
CA ASP A 40 -38.25 0.62 -8.00
C ASP A 40 -36.76 0.42 -8.30
N LEU A 41 -36.42 0.10 -9.55
CA LEU A 41 -35.02 -0.04 -9.98
C LEU A 41 -34.21 1.24 -9.78
N ASN A 42 -34.80 2.41 -10.06
CA ASN A 42 -34.12 3.68 -9.82
C ASN A 42 -33.85 3.92 -8.33
N THR A 43 -34.79 3.52 -7.46
CA THR A 43 -34.63 3.61 -6.01
C THR A 43 -33.49 2.71 -5.53
N VAL A 44 -33.47 1.44 -5.98
CA VAL A 44 -32.42 0.48 -5.63
C VAL A 44 -31.05 0.94 -6.15
N LEU A 45 -30.98 1.47 -7.38
CA LEU A 45 -29.74 2.01 -7.94
C LEU A 45 -29.22 3.21 -7.15
N GLY A 46 -30.11 4.09 -6.70
CA GLY A 46 -29.76 5.23 -5.84
C GLY A 46 -29.16 4.75 -4.52
N GLN A 47 -29.85 3.87 -3.81
CA GLN A 47 -29.38 3.30 -2.54
C GLN A 47 -28.06 2.54 -2.70
N THR A 48 -27.91 1.76 -3.77
CA THR A 48 -26.66 1.02 -4.04
C THR A 48 -25.49 1.97 -4.28
N LYS A 49 -25.69 3.05 -5.04
CA LYS A 49 -24.65 4.06 -5.27
C LYS A 49 -24.25 4.76 -3.98
N GLU A 50 -25.23 5.14 -3.15
CA GLU A 50 -24.97 5.80 -1.88
C GLU A 50 -24.22 4.87 -0.91
N HIS A 51 -24.66 3.61 -0.80
CA HIS A 51 -23.97 2.60 0.02
C HIS A 51 -22.53 2.39 -0.44
N ARG A 52 -22.31 2.22 -1.75
CA ARG A 52 -20.96 2.11 -2.33
C ARG A 52 -20.11 3.32 -2.00
N PHE A 53 -20.65 4.53 -2.15
CA PHE A 53 -19.92 5.75 -1.82
C PHE A 53 -19.53 5.80 -0.35
N ARG A 54 -20.46 5.45 0.56
CA ARG A 54 -20.22 5.41 2.01
C ARG A 54 -19.11 4.44 2.38
N VAL A 55 -19.13 3.22 1.84
CA VAL A 55 -18.09 2.21 2.08
C VAL A 55 -16.75 2.68 1.53
N LEU A 56 -16.73 3.21 0.31
CA LEU A 56 -15.49 3.71 -0.30
C LEU A 56 -14.91 4.90 0.46
N GLN A 57 -15.75 5.81 0.96
CA GLN A 57 -15.29 6.94 1.78
C GLN A 57 -14.67 6.46 3.09
N ALA A 58 -15.30 5.51 3.77
CA ALA A 58 -14.76 4.91 4.99
C ALA A 58 -13.41 4.20 4.75
N ALA A 59 -13.29 3.47 3.64
CA ALA A 59 -12.05 2.82 3.24
C ALA A 59 -10.96 3.85 2.87
N ALA A 60 -11.31 4.88 2.09
CA ALA A 60 -10.38 5.92 1.65
C ALA A 60 -9.77 6.68 2.84
N ASN A 61 -10.58 6.98 3.86
CA ASN A 61 -10.11 7.66 5.07
C ASN A 61 -9.04 6.85 5.83
N ASN A 62 -9.08 5.52 5.76
CA ASN A 62 -8.16 4.64 6.48
C ASN A 62 -7.06 4.04 5.60
N HIS A 63 -7.20 4.10 4.27
CA HIS A 63 -6.32 3.45 3.32
C HIS A 63 -4.84 3.79 3.54
N ASN A 64 -4.52 5.08 3.72
CA ASN A 64 -3.15 5.54 3.93
C ASN A 64 -2.54 5.01 5.24
N ASN A 65 -3.36 4.91 6.29
CA ASN A 65 -2.92 4.39 7.58
C ASN A 65 -2.65 2.89 7.50
N TRP A 66 -3.55 2.12 6.89
CA TRP A 66 -3.35 0.68 6.64
C TRP A 66 -2.11 0.44 5.79
N LEU A 67 -1.93 1.21 4.73
CA LEU A 67 -0.76 1.10 3.86
C LEU A 67 0.55 1.41 4.62
N ARG A 68 0.55 2.43 5.48
CA ARG A 68 1.69 2.75 6.36
C ARG A 68 1.99 1.60 7.30
N GLN A 69 0.98 1.04 7.98
CA GLN A 69 1.15 -0.08 8.92
C GLN A 69 1.73 -1.32 8.23
N VAL A 70 1.17 -1.70 7.07
CA VAL A 70 1.65 -2.86 6.30
C VAL A 70 3.08 -2.64 5.81
N ARG A 71 3.41 -1.44 5.31
CA ARG A 71 4.78 -1.11 4.89
C ARG A 71 5.77 -1.17 6.05
N MET A 72 5.42 -0.60 7.20
CA MET A 72 6.25 -0.65 8.40
C MET A 72 6.53 -2.10 8.82
N GLN A 73 5.48 -2.93 8.94
CA GLN A 73 5.65 -4.34 9.32
C GLN A 73 6.48 -5.10 8.29
N LYS A 74 6.21 -4.91 7.00
CA LYS A 74 7.00 -5.52 5.92
C LYS A 74 8.49 -5.16 6.02
N THR A 75 8.79 -3.88 6.26
CA THR A 75 10.18 -3.43 6.44
C THR A 75 10.84 -4.08 7.65
N VAL A 76 10.13 -4.18 8.79
CA VAL A 76 10.65 -4.86 9.98
C VAL A 76 10.97 -6.32 9.69
N TYR A 77 10.02 -7.08 9.12
CA TYR A 77 10.25 -8.48 8.77
C TYR A 77 11.36 -8.66 7.72
N HIS A 78 11.45 -7.74 6.77
CA HIS A 78 12.52 -7.78 5.77
C HIS A 78 13.91 -7.64 6.41
N HIS A 79 14.08 -6.75 7.39
CA HIS A 79 15.35 -6.61 8.11
C HIS A 79 15.61 -7.78 9.07
N LEU A 80 14.58 -8.28 9.77
CA LEU A 80 14.73 -9.48 10.61
C LEU A 80 15.17 -10.71 9.81
N ASN A 81 14.77 -10.81 8.54
CA ASN A 81 15.23 -11.87 7.65
C ASN A 81 16.72 -11.76 7.27
N LEU A 82 17.34 -10.58 7.45
CA LEU A 82 18.79 -10.40 7.27
C LEU A 82 19.57 -10.80 8.53
N PHE A 83 18.88 -10.97 9.66
CA PHE A 83 19.52 -11.31 10.94
C PHE A 83 19.67 -12.82 11.08
N THR A 84 20.70 -13.23 11.80
CA THR A 84 20.89 -14.64 12.16
C THR A 84 20.10 -14.93 13.43
N PHE A 85 19.35 -16.03 13.43
CA PHE A 85 18.55 -16.43 14.59
C PHE A 85 19.26 -17.54 15.36
N ASP A 86 19.57 -17.29 16.64
CA ASP A 86 20.07 -18.33 17.54
C ASP A 86 18.90 -19.04 18.23
N GLY A 87 18.68 -20.31 17.87
CA GLY A 87 17.61 -21.13 18.42
C GLY A 87 17.81 -21.56 19.87
N ILE A 88 19.05 -21.55 20.38
CA ILE A 88 19.37 -21.96 21.75
C ILE A 88 19.01 -20.84 22.72
N GLY A 89 19.48 -19.62 22.46
CA GLY A 89 19.16 -18.45 23.27
C GLY A 89 17.87 -17.71 22.89
N ARG A 90 17.24 -18.08 21.77
CA ARG A 90 16.04 -17.41 21.21
C ARG A 90 16.24 -15.90 21.02
N PHE A 91 17.39 -15.50 20.49
CA PHE A 91 17.68 -14.11 20.16
C PHE A 91 18.15 -13.97 18.71
N PHE A 92 18.01 -12.75 18.17
CA PHE A 92 18.56 -12.40 16.87
C PHE A 92 19.93 -11.75 17.05
N VAL A 93 20.85 -12.10 16.16
CA VAL A 93 22.17 -11.48 16.04
C VAL A 93 22.23 -10.78 14.69
N ALA A 94 22.74 -9.56 14.69
CA ALA A 94 22.90 -8.76 13.51
C ALA A 94 24.19 -7.96 13.60
N GLU A 95 24.86 -7.83 12.46
CA GLU A 95 26.01 -6.95 12.28
C GLU A 95 25.57 -5.78 11.39
N CYS A 96 25.90 -4.56 11.80
CA CYS A 96 25.53 -3.37 11.06
C CYS A 96 26.54 -2.25 11.25
N TRP A 97 26.65 -1.41 10.23
CA TRP A 97 27.44 -0.20 10.28
C TRP A 97 26.66 0.92 10.94
N VAL A 98 27.24 1.50 12.01
CA VAL A 98 26.65 2.62 12.74
C VAL A 98 27.70 3.73 12.86
N PRO A 99 27.37 4.98 12.50
CA PRO A 99 28.26 6.11 12.77
C PRO A 99 28.51 6.24 14.27
N VAL A 100 29.78 6.42 14.67
CA VAL A 100 30.20 6.48 16.08
C VAL A 100 29.42 7.55 16.86
N VAL A 101 29.09 8.68 16.21
CA VAL A 101 28.33 9.79 16.78
C VAL A 101 26.90 9.39 17.21
N HIS A 102 26.32 8.36 16.58
CA HIS A 102 24.95 7.91 16.83
C HIS A 102 24.86 6.63 17.68
N LEU A 103 25.97 6.13 18.22
CA LEU A 103 25.97 4.90 19.02
C LEU A 103 25.08 5.02 20.26
N ASP A 104 25.09 6.16 20.93
CA ASP A 104 24.25 6.42 22.11
C ASP A 104 22.76 6.48 21.75
N ASP A 105 22.43 7.07 20.59
CA ASP A 105 21.05 7.11 20.08
C ASP A 105 20.51 5.69 19.81
N VAL A 106 21.35 4.83 19.24
CA VAL A 106 21.01 3.42 18.97
C VAL A 106 20.84 2.65 20.27
N ARG A 107 21.76 2.80 21.23
CA ARG A 107 21.66 2.16 22.56
C ARG A 107 20.36 2.55 23.25
N ALA A 108 20.06 3.85 23.32
CA ALA A 108 18.84 4.35 23.92
C ALA A 108 17.58 3.84 23.19
N ALA A 109 17.62 3.68 21.87
CA ALA A 109 16.50 3.11 21.10
C ALA A 109 16.27 1.63 21.43
N LEU A 110 17.34 0.85 21.60
CA LEU A 110 17.27 -0.56 22.00
C LEU A 110 16.71 -0.71 23.43
N GLU A 111 17.19 0.10 24.38
CA GLU A 111 16.70 0.10 25.77
C GLU A 111 15.20 0.42 25.84
N ARG A 112 14.75 1.48 25.15
CA ARG A 112 13.31 1.80 25.05
C ARG A 112 12.51 0.66 24.42
N GLY A 113 13.06 -0.01 23.42
CA GLY A 113 12.42 -1.18 22.79
C GLY A 113 12.26 -2.35 23.77
N ALA A 114 13.29 -2.61 24.57
CA ALA A 114 13.28 -3.64 25.60
C ALA A 114 12.24 -3.32 26.69
N GLU A 115 12.19 -2.09 27.18
CA GLU A 115 11.20 -1.61 28.16
C GLU A 115 9.77 -1.78 27.66
N LEU A 116 9.48 -1.35 26.43
CA LEU A 116 8.15 -1.48 25.83
C LEU A 116 7.74 -2.95 25.60
N SER A 117 8.72 -3.82 25.33
CA SER A 117 8.47 -5.26 25.15
C SER A 117 8.23 -6.01 26.46
N GLY A 118 8.63 -5.43 27.60
CA GLY A 118 8.62 -6.09 28.91
C GLY A 118 9.61 -7.26 29.01
N SER A 119 10.58 -7.35 28.09
CA SER A 119 11.59 -8.40 28.08
C SER A 119 12.54 -8.26 29.28
N THR A 120 12.83 -9.37 29.94
CA THR A 120 13.89 -9.45 30.97
C THR A 120 15.30 -9.46 30.37
N VAL A 121 15.41 -9.75 29.07
CA VAL A 121 16.69 -9.79 28.35
C VAL A 121 17.00 -8.40 27.80
N GLN A 122 18.09 -7.82 28.29
CA GLN A 122 18.61 -6.54 27.81
C GLN A 122 19.30 -6.73 26.45
N PRO A 123 19.04 -5.86 25.46
CA PRO A 123 19.72 -5.89 24.18
C PRO A 123 21.20 -5.56 24.37
N VAL A 124 22.07 -6.35 23.75
CA VAL A 124 23.52 -6.15 23.81
C VAL A 124 24.00 -5.52 22.52
N LEU A 125 24.66 -4.36 22.63
CA LEU A 125 25.36 -3.71 21.53
C LEU A 125 26.86 -3.87 21.74
N ASN A 126 27.51 -4.64 20.87
CA ASN A 126 28.96 -4.83 20.89
C ASN A 126 29.61 -4.13 19.69
N VAL A 127 30.69 -3.40 19.93
CA VAL A 127 31.49 -2.79 18.86
C VAL A 127 32.51 -3.80 18.39
N LEU A 128 32.46 -4.15 17.11
CA LEU A 128 33.37 -5.11 16.49
C LEU A 128 34.47 -4.37 15.73
N GLU A 129 35.70 -4.85 15.86
CA GLU A 129 36.81 -4.45 14.98
C GLU A 129 36.82 -5.39 13.77
N THR A 130 36.77 -4.83 12.56
CA THR A 130 36.76 -5.58 11.31
C THR A 130 37.73 -4.95 10.31
N PRO A 131 38.42 -5.75 9.46
CA PRO A 131 39.25 -5.24 8.37
C PRO A 131 38.43 -4.77 7.16
N GLU A 132 37.10 -4.98 7.15
CA GLU A 132 36.24 -4.55 6.05
C GLU A 132 36.15 -3.01 5.96
N GLU A 133 36.10 -2.49 4.73
CA GLU A 133 35.98 -1.05 4.51
C GLU A 133 34.56 -0.58 4.91
N PRO A 134 34.43 0.32 5.90
CA PRO A 134 33.14 0.83 6.32
C PRO A 134 32.52 1.74 5.25
N PRO A 135 31.18 1.85 5.20
CA PRO A 135 30.50 2.74 4.27
C PRO A 135 30.77 4.21 4.58
N THR A 136 30.82 5.04 3.53
CA THR A 136 30.95 6.49 3.65
C THR A 136 29.61 7.13 4.04
N TYR A 137 29.63 7.99 5.07
CA TYR A 137 28.46 8.72 5.55
C TYR A 137 28.75 10.22 5.61
N ASN A 138 28.11 10.98 4.71
CA ASN A 138 28.18 12.44 4.69
C ASN A 138 26.91 13.04 5.30
N ARG A 139 27.07 13.83 6.37
CA ARG A 139 25.95 14.51 7.02
C ARG A 139 25.47 15.67 6.16
N THR A 140 24.32 15.52 5.52
CA THR A 140 23.71 16.58 4.71
C THR A 140 22.57 17.29 5.47
N ASN A 141 22.33 18.54 5.10
CA ASN A 141 21.15 19.30 5.51
C ASN A 141 20.30 19.65 4.28
N LYS A 142 19.17 20.34 4.47
CA LYS A 142 18.25 20.69 3.36
C LYS A 142 18.95 21.44 2.21
N PHE A 143 19.99 22.22 2.50
CA PHE A 143 20.77 22.96 1.50
C PHE A 143 21.85 22.08 0.86
N THR A 144 22.65 21.36 1.66
CA THR A 144 23.79 20.58 1.16
C THR A 144 23.41 19.26 0.49
N ALA A 145 22.19 18.75 0.72
CA ALA A 145 21.73 17.48 0.12
C ALA A 145 21.72 17.49 -1.42
N VAL A 146 21.39 18.63 -2.03
CA VAL A 146 21.37 18.73 -3.50
C VAL A 146 22.79 18.66 -4.07
N PHE A 147 23.75 19.34 -3.44
CA PHE A 147 25.15 19.31 -3.85
C PHE A 147 25.75 17.92 -3.66
N GLN A 148 25.46 17.27 -2.54
CA GLN A 148 25.88 15.89 -2.32
C GLN A 148 25.31 14.94 -3.38
N GLY A 149 24.03 15.11 -3.75
CA GLY A 149 23.42 14.30 -4.81
C GLY A 149 24.09 14.48 -6.18
N ILE A 150 24.61 15.68 -6.47
CA ILE A 150 25.41 15.91 -7.70
C ILE A 150 26.75 15.19 -7.60
N VAL A 151 27.44 15.28 -6.47
CA VAL A 151 28.72 14.59 -6.23
C VAL A 151 28.55 13.06 -6.32
N ASP A 152 27.58 12.51 -5.61
CA ASP A 152 27.30 11.07 -5.54
C ASP A 152 26.91 10.48 -6.90
N SER A 153 26.41 11.30 -7.84
CA SER A 153 26.08 10.86 -9.20
C SER A 153 27.31 10.50 -10.04
N TYR A 154 28.46 11.08 -9.73
CA TYR A 154 29.74 10.75 -10.37
C TYR A 154 30.43 9.57 -9.70
N GLY A 155 30.21 9.38 -8.40
CA GLY A 155 30.75 8.26 -7.63
C GLY A 155 30.62 8.49 -6.13
N ILE A 156 30.59 7.41 -5.37
CA ILE A 156 30.60 7.46 -3.91
C ILE A 156 32.06 7.52 -3.46
N ALA A 157 32.40 8.52 -2.65
CA ALA A 157 33.75 8.68 -2.09
C ALA A 157 34.14 7.51 -1.19
N SER A 158 35.43 7.17 -1.16
CA SER A 158 35.98 6.13 -0.29
C SER A 158 35.93 6.54 1.18
N TYR A 159 36.07 5.57 2.09
CA TYR A 159 35.97 5.87 3.51
C TYR A 159 37.04 6.87 3.97
N ARG A 160 36.59 7.94 4.64
CA ARG A 160 37.42 9.07 5.11
C ARG A 160 38.13 9.85 4.01
N GLU A 161 37.70 9.71 2.75
CA GLU A 161 38.12 10.60 1.69
C GLU A 161 37.52 12.01 1.90
N LEU A 162 38.22 13.04 1.41
CA LEU A 162 37.73 14.41 1.49
C LEU A 162 36.49 14.56 0.60
N ASN A 163 35.37 15.02 1.18
CA ASN A 163 34.17 15.30 0.41
C ASN A 163 34.39 16.54 -0.47
N PRO A 164 34.20 16.46 -1.80
CA PRO A 164 34.35 17.61 -2.69
C PRO A 164 33.15 18.58 -2.65
N GLY A 165 32.05 18.22 -1.98
CA GLY A 165 30.79 18.96 -1.90
C GLY A 165 30.42 19.53 -0.53
#